data_AF-A0A6B0SB65-F1
#
_entry.id   AF-A0A6B0SB65-F1
#
_cell.length_a   1.000
_cell.length_b   1.000
_cell.length_c   1.000
_cell.angle_alpha   90.00
_cell.angle_beta   90.00
_cell.angle_gamma   90.00
#
_symmetry.space_group_name_H-M   'P 1'
#
loop_
_entity.id
_entity.type
_entity.pdbx_description
1 polymer ?
#
loop_
_entity_poly.entity_id
_entity_poly.type
_entity_poly.pdbx_seq_one_letter_code
_entity_poly.pdbx_strand_id
1 'polypeptide(L)'
;MGSRLLCCVTLCFLGAGLVDSGVTQTPKYLIKSRKQQVTLRCSPESGHLSVSWYQQALGQSPQFLVQYYDGEMYQKGNISDPVSGKQFSDAALN
;
A
#
# COMPACT_ATOMS: atom_id res chain seq x y z
N MET A 1 -21.90 9.60 -35.77
CA MET A 1 -21.89 9.55 -34.28
C MET A 1 -20.74 8.71 -33.69
N GLY A 2 -19.89 8.02 -34.47
CA GLY A 2 -18.80 7.17 -33.93
C GLY A 2 -17.44 7.84 -33.69
N SER A 3 -17.09 8.88 -34.47
CA SER A 3 -15.76 9.54 -34.37
C SER A 3 -15.55 10.28 -33.04
N ARG A 4 -16.62 10.84 -32.46
CA ARG A 4 -16.58 11.55 -31.17
C ARG A 4 -16.35 10.58 -30.00
N LEU A 5 -16.97 9.39 -30.04
CA LEU A 5 -16.77 8.33 -29.07
C LEU A 5 -15.33 7.81 -29.09
N LEU A 6 -14.79 7.55 -30.29
CA LEU A 6 -13.40 7.10 -30.45
C LEU A 6 -12.40 8.13 -29.91
N CYS A 7 -12.62 9.41 -30.21
CA CYS A 7 -11.79 10.51 -29.72
C CYS A 7 -11.83 10.63 -28.18
N CYS A 8 -13.02 10.56 -27.58
CA CYS A 8 -13.16 10.59 -26.13
C CYS A 8 -12.43 9.41 -25.46
N VAL A 9 -12.56 8.20 -26.01
CA VAL A 9 -11.87 7.01 -25.48
C VAL A 9 -10.36 7.18 -25.55
N THR A 10 -9.81 7.67 -26.67
CA THR A 10 -8.36 7.93 -26.79
C THR A 10 -7.85 9.02 -25.83
N LEU A 11 -8.62 10.09 -25.60
CA LEU A 11 -8.28 11.15 -24.64
C LEU A 11 -8.29 10.64 -23.20
N CYS A 12 -9.24 9.77 -22.84
CA CYS A 12 -9.28 9.15 -21.51
C CYS A 12 -8.08 8.24 -21.26
N PHE A 13 -7.61 7.51 -22.28
CA PHE A 13 -6.42 6.66 -22.15
C PHE A 13 -5.11 7.46 -22.12
N LEU A 14 -5.01 8.59 -22.83
CA LEU A 14 -3.81 9.45 -22.78
C LEU A 14 -3.69 10.26 -21.47
N GLY A 15 -4.82 10.60 -20.83
CA GLY A 15 -4.85 11.38 -19.59
C GLY A 15 -4.57 10.58 -18.31
N ALA A 16 -4.59 9.25 -18.39
CA ALA A 16 -4.27 8.36 -17.27
C ALA A 16 -2.74 8.23 -17.13
N GLY A 17 -2.08 9.32 -16.72
CA GLY A 17 -0.69 9.25 -16.28
C GLY A 17 -0.53 8.28 -15.10
N LEU A 18 0.66 7.70 -14.94
CA LEU A 18 1.03 7.03 -13.69
C LEU A 18 0.89 8.08 -12.58
N VAL A 19 -0.17 7.98 -11.78
CA VAL A 19 -0.24 8.70 -10.51
C VAL A 19 0.89 8.14 -9.67
N ASP A 20 1.91 8.95 -9.44
CA ASP A 20 2.96 8.64 -8.48
C ASP A 20 2.28 8.59 -7.12
N SER A 21 2.05 7.37 -6.63
CA SER A 21 1.54 7.16 -5.28
C SER A 21 2.63 7.67 -4.36
N GLY A 22 2.40 8.77 -3.65
CA GLY A 22 3.35 9.34 -2.67
C GLY A 22 3.76 8.37 -1.55
N VAL A 23 3.18 7.16 -1.53
CA VAL A 23 3.55 6.04 -0.68
C VAL A 23 4.36 5.01 -1.47
N THR A 24 5.58 4.72 -1.01
CA THR A 24 6.46 3.68 -1.59
C THR A 24 6.54 2.47 -0.65
N GLN A 25 6.32 1.26 -1.19
CA GLN A 25 6.54 0.01 -0.47
C GLN A 25 7.79 -0.71 -0.97
N THR A 26 8.70 -1.07 -0.06
CA THR A 26 9.95 -1.76 -0.37
C THR A 26 10.09 -3.03 0.45
N PRO A 27 10.46 -4.16 -0.16
CA PRO A 27 10.59 -4.39 -1.61
C PRO A 27 9.23 -4.53 -2.31
N LYS A 28 9.19 -4.23 -3.61
CA LYS A 28 7.99 -4.35 -4.46
C LYS A 28 7.58 -5.80 -4.72
N TYR A 29 8.56 -6.71 -4.80
CA TYR A 29 8.35 -8.14 -5.01
C TYR A 29 9.27 -8.94 -4.09
N LEU A 30 8.72 -9.97 -3.44
CA LEU A 30 9.45 -10.96 -2.66
C LEU A 30 8.89 -12.34 -2.95
N ILE A 31 9.78 -13.29 -3.25
CA ILE A 31 9.43 -14.71 -3.37
C ILE A 31 10.19 -15.45 -2.27
N LYS A 32 9.45 -16.14 -1.41
CA LYS A 32 9.98 -16.86 -0.24
C LYS A 32 9.28 -18.21 -0.10
N SER A 33 9.93 -19.14 0.59
CA SER A 33 9.33 -20.41 0.96
C SER A 33 8.20 -20.21 1.98
N ARG A 34 7.24 -21.14 2.02
CA ARG A 34 6.16 -21.09 3.03
C ARG A 34 6.72 -21.03 4.44
N LYS A 35 6.03 -20.31 5.34
CA LYS A 35 6.40 -20.08 6.74
C LYS A 35 7.71 -19.30 6.97
N GLN A 36 8.37 -18.86 5.91
CA GLN A 36 9.52 -17.97 6.05
C GLN A 36 9.04 -16.57 6.41
N GLN A 37 9.71 -15.93 7.35
CA GLN A 37 9.40 -14.56 7.73
C GLN A 37 9.71 -13.60 6.57
N VAL A 38 8.80 -12.65 6.37
CA VAL A 38 8.96 -11.54 5.42
C VAL A 38 8.90 -10.23 6.16
N THR A 39 9.67 -9.26 5.68
CA THR A 39 9.64 -7.89 6.19
C THR A 39 9.39 -6.97 5.01
N LEU A 40 8.31 -6.21 5.10
CA LEU A 40 7.96 -5.15 4.17
C LEU A 40 8.19 -3.81 4.87
N ARG A 41 8.61 -2.80 4.11
CA ARG A 41 8.79 -1.41 4.55
C ARG A 41 7.87 -0.52 3.75
N CYS A 42 7.33 0.49 4.41
CA CYS A 42 6.51 1.54 3.81
C CYS A 42 7.18 2.88 4.11
N SER A 43 7.35 3.70 3.08
CA SER A 43 7.70 5.11 3.19
C SER A 43 6.46 5.89 2.78
N PRO A 44 5.65 6.37 3.74
CA PRO A 44 4.49 7.19 3.44
C PRO A 44 4.93 8.57 2.93
N GLU A 45 3.99 9.30 2.33
CA GLU A 45 4.20 10.71 2.01
C GLU A 45 4.32 11.52 3.31
N SER A 46 5.18 12.55 3.29
CA SER A 46 5.40 13.39 4.46
C SER A 46 4.12 14.10 4.90
N GLY A 47 3.92 14.21 6.22
CA GLY A 47 2.74 14.85 6.82
C GLY A 47 1.53 13.94 6.99
N HIS A 48 1.55 12.71 6.45
CA HIS A 48 0.53 11.72 6.76
C HIS A 48 0.80 11.07 8.12
N LEU A 49 -0.14 11.23 9.05
CA LEU A 49 -0.02 10.69 10.41
C LEU A 49 -0.37 9.21 10.50
N SER A 50 -1.04 8.64 9.49
CA SER A 50 -1.53 7.28 9.54
C SER A 50 -0.99 6.40 8.42
N VAL A 51 -0.59 5.19 8.79
CA VAL A 51 -0.18 4.14 7.85
C VAL A 51 -0.99 2.88 8.14
N SER A 52 -1.73 2.43 7.14
CA SER A 52 -2.55 1.21 7.22
C SER A 52 -1.98 0.11 6.33
N TRP A 53 -1.89 -1.10 6.88
CA TRP A 53 -1.42 -2.29 6.18
C TRP A 53 -2.60 -3.20 5.83
N TYR A 54 -2.59 -3.70 4.60
CA TYR A 54 -3.58 -4.64 4.08
C TYR A 54 -2.88 -5.83 3.44
N GLN A 55 -3.55 -6.98 3.47
CA GLN A 55 -3.14 -8.17 2.73
C GLN A 55 -4.26 -8.55 1.77
N GLN A 56 -3.88 -8.96 0.57
CA GLN A 56 -4.84 -9.47 -0.41
C GLN A 56 -4.30 -10.78 -0.98
N ALA A 57 -5.04 -11.86 -0.76
CA ALA A 57 -4.81 -13.10 -1.48
C ALA A 57 -5.42 -12.98 -2.89
N LEU A 58 -4.87 -13.73 -3.84
CA LEU A 58 -5.38 -13.74 -5.22
C LEU A 58 -6.88 -14.10 -5.23
N GLY A 59 -7.71 -13.23 -5.82
CA GLY A 59 -9.16 -13.41 -5.90
C GLY A 59 -9.96 -13.05 -4.63
N GLN A 60 -9.32 -12.53 -3.59
CA GLN A 60 -9.99 -12.07 -2.37
C GLN A 60 -10.02 -10.54 -2.28
N SER A 61 -10.90 -10.00 -1.43
CA SER A 61 -10.88 -8.59 -1.06
C SER A 61 -9.67 -8.28 -0.17
N PRO A 62 -9.18 -7.01 -0.16
CA PRO A 62 -8.17 -6.58 0.80
C PRO A 62 -8.66 -6.79 2.24
N GLN A 63 -7.82 -7.45 3.04
CA GLN A 63 -8.03 -7.68 4.46
C GLN A 63 -7.14 -6.74 5.27
N PHE A 64 -7.74 -6.02 6.21
CA PHE A 64 -7.03 -5.08 7.06
C PHE A 64 -6.14 -5.80 8.08
N LEU A 65 -4.86 -5.46 8.12
CA LEU A 65 -3.87 -6.06 9.03
C LEU A 65 -3.69 -5.23 10.31
N VAL A 66 -3.34 -3.95 10.15
CA VAL A 66 -2.96 -3.05 11.25
C VAL A 66 -2.94 -1.61 10.74
N GLN A 67 -3.30 -0.67 11.61
CA GLN A 67 -3.13 0.76 11.41
C GLN A 67 -2.23 1.33 12.50
N TYR A 68 -1.27 2.13 12.07
CA TYR A 68 -0.49 3.00 12.92
C TYR A 68 -1.01 4.43 12.79
N TYR A 69 -0.98 5.16 13.89
CA TYR A 69 -1.29 6.58 13.96
C TYR A 69 -0.21 7.25 14.81
N ASP A 70 0.48 8.22 14.24
CA ASP A 70 1.54 8.99 14.90
C ASP A 70 2.63 8.10 15.53
N GLY A 71 3.04 7.05 14.81
CA GLY A 71 4.06 6.09 15.28
C GLY A 71 3.52 4.95 16.14
N GLU A 72 2.33 5.08 16.71
CA GLU A 72 1.75 4.10 17.64
C GLU A 72 0.74 3.18 16.96
N MET A 73 0.64 1.94 17.43
CA MET A 73 -0.37 1.00 16.93
C MET A 73 -1.76 1.43 17.40
N TYR A 74 -2.59 1.85 16.46
CA TYR A 74 -3.94 2.33 16.76
C TYR A 74 -4.98 1.21 16.69
N GLN A 75 -4.94 0.40 15.62
CA GLN A 75 -5.88 -0.70 15.42
C GLN A 75 -5.17 -1.92 14.85
N LYS A 76 -5.63 -3.12 15.26
CA LYS A 76 -5.16 -4.40 14.75
C LYS A 76 -6.33 -5.17 14.13
N GLY A 77 -6.11 -5.72 12.94
CA GLY A 77 -7.05 -6.57 12.24
C GLY A 77 -7.18 -7.97 12.85
N ASN A 78 -8.24 -8.67 12.47
CA ASN A 78 -8.63 -9.96 13.03
C ASN A 78 -8.12 -11.11 12.15
N ILE A 79 -6.81 -11.37 12.19
CA ILE A 79 -6.14 -12.33 11.30
C ILE A 79 -5.43 -13.37 12.14
N SER A 80 -5.58 -14.64 11.74
CA SER A 80 -5.00 -15.80 12.42
C SER A 80 -3.48 -15.89 12.30
N ASP A 81 -2.90 -15.29 11.25
CA ASP A 81 -1.45 -15.29 11.03
C ASP A 81 -0.77 -14.19 11.87
N PRO A 82 0.37 -14.49 12.52
CA PRO A 82 1.07 -13.53 13.35
C PRO A 82 1.75 -12.45 12.49
N VAL A 83 1.09 -11.30 12.39
CA VAL A 83 1.67 -10.06 11.86
C VAL A 83 2.17 -9.20 13.02
N SER A 84 3.41 -8.71 12.90
CA SER A 84 4.00 -7.71 13.79
C SER A 84 4.63 -6.59 12.98
N GLY A 85 4.76 -5.42 13.59
CA GLY A 85 5.38 -4.28 12.94
C GLY A 85 5.65 -3.15 13.93
N LYS A 86 6.29 -2.10 13.42
CA LYS A 86 6.52 -0.81 14.09
C LYS A 86 6.46 0.27 13.01
N GLN A 87 5.94 1.45 13.36
CA GLN A 87 6.12 2.65 12.54
C GLN A 87 7.31 3.43 13.09
N PHE A 88 8.16 3.91 12.19
CA PHE A 88 9.25 4.82 12.51
C PHE A 88 8.83 6.22 12.06
N SER A 89 9.20 7.23 12.83
CA SER A 89 9.02 8.62 12.43
C SER A 89 10.03 9.00 11.35
N ASP A 90 9.64 9.85 10.41
CA ASP A 90 10.53 10.41 9.38
C ASP A 90 11.71 11.18 10.00
N ALA A 91 11.53 11.69 11.23
CA ALA A 91 12.54 12.40 12.00
C ALA A 91 13.75 11.53 12.42
N ALA A 92 13.65 10.20 12.32
CA ALA A 92 14.74 9.28 12.68
C ALA A 92 15.77 9.06 11.54
N LEU A 93 15.64 9.77 10.41
CA LEU A 93 16.55 9.73 9.27
C LEU A 93 17.50 10.94 9.17
N ASN A 94 17.61 11.74 10.22
CA ASN A 94 18.67 12.77 10.37
C ASN A 94 19.77 12.31 11.31
#